data_AF-A0A960SLL4-F1
#
_entry.id   AF-A0A960SLL4-F1
#
_cell.length_a   1.000
_cell.length_b   1.000
_cell.length_c   1.000
_cell.angle_alpha   90.00
_cell.angle_beta   90.00
_cell.angle_gamma   90.00
#
_symmetry.space_group_name_H-M   'P 1'
#
loop_
_entity.id
_entity.type
_entity.pdbx_description
1 polymer ?
#
loop_
_entity_poly.entity_id
_entity_poly.type
_entity_poly.pdbx_seq_one_letter_code
_entity_poly.pdbx_strand_id
1 'polypeptide(L)'
;MHKLLLLCFLCSGILTVAQAVSEDNIQAVKARGYVRYSDFGAIGDGKTDDIDAIATTHQVANQHGLRVKADTGATYYISGKDRTAVIRTDTDFGNAKFIIDDTLVENRNAFVFLVDSSLEPFEPGGIASLKKNQKKIDISLPQTCLVTVTNSKRKHYIRFGRNQNNGSSQTDIFIVGEDGTVDADTPIIWDFDQITEISALPMDETTLNITGGHFTTIANQAESNYN
;
A
#
# COMPACT_ATOMS: atom_id res chain seq x y z
N MET A 1 -34.02 -29.93 -6.01
CA MET A 1 -33.32 -30.29 -7.25
C MET A 1 -33.14 -29.04 -8.10
N HIS A 2 -32.05 -28.29 -7.92
CA HIS A 2 -31.60 -27.27 -8.88
C HIS A 2 -30.08 -27.42 -8.98
N LYS A 3 -29.62 -27.92 -10.13
CA LYS A 3 -28.21 -28.10 -10.48
C LYS A 3 -27.63 -26.72 -10.80
N LEU A 4 -26.61 -26.30 -10.05
CA LEU A 4 -25.78 -25.15 -10.41
C LEU A 4 -24.73 -25.62 -11.42
N LEU A 5 -24.71 -24.95 -12.57
CA LEU A 5 -23.83 -25.24 -13.70
C LEU A 5 -22.43 -24.65 -13.40
N LEU A 6 -21.43 -25.50 -13.22
CA LEU A 6 -20.03 -25.11 -13.09
C LEU A 6 -19.46 -24.89 -14.50
N LEU A 7 -19.19 -23.65 -14.87
CA LEU A 7 -18.53 -23.31 -16.13
C LEU A 7 -17.01 -23.23 -15.89
N CYS A 8 -16.28 -24.28 -16.26
CA CYS A 8 -14.82 -24.28 -16.28
C CYS A 8 -14.29 -23.41 -17.44
N PHE A 9 -13.63 -22.30 -17.12
CA PHE A 9 -12.69 -21.65 -18.04
C PHE A 9 -11.29 -22.21 -17.78
N LEU A 10 -10.79 -23.00 -18.74
CA LEU A 10 -9.38 -23.35 -18.85
C LEU A 10 -8.64 -22.15 -19.44
N CYS A 11 -7.92 -21.39 -18.61
CA CYS A 11 -6.93 -20.44 -19.07
C CYS A 11 -5.55 -20.85 -18.52
N SER A 12 -4.65 -21.15 -19.44
CA SER A 12 -3.23 -21.45 -19.20
C SER A 12 -2.51 -20.18 -18.75
N GLY A 13 -2.04 -20.14 -17.51
CA GLY A 13 -1.14 -19.10 -17.01
C GLY A 13 -0.92 -19.24 -15.50
N ILE A 14 0.34 -19.46 -15.11
CA ILE A 14 0.92 -19.39 -13.75
C ILE A 14 -0.05 -19.76 -12.61
N LEU A 15 0.07 -21.00 -12.15
CA LEU A 15 -0.60 -21.48 -10.94
C LEU A 15 0.02 -20.78 -9.71
N THR A 16 -0.42 -19.56 -9.39
CA THR A 16 -0.26 -19.07 -8.03
C THR A 16 -1.20 -19.91 -7.18
N VAL A 17 -0.63 -20.79 -6.35
CA VAL A 17 -1.42 -21.55 -5.38
C VAL A 17 -1.90 -20.56 -4.33
N ALA A 18 -3.01 -19.88 -4.61
CA ALA A 18 -3.85 -19.39 -3.53
C ALA A 18 -4.32 -20.64 -2.80
N GLN A 19 -3.77 -20.90 -1.61
CA GLN A 19 -4.39 -21.89 -0.71
C GLN A 19 -5.87 -21.51 -0.60
N ALA A 20 -6.73 -22.40 -1.07
CA ALA A 20 -8.16 -22.20 -0.92
C ALA A 20 -8.46 -22.19 0.58
N VAL A 21 -8.68 -21.00 1.14
CA VAL A 21 -9.15 -20.84 2.52
C VAL A 21 -10.53 -21.48 2.60
N SER A 22 -10.74 -22.36 3.57
CA SER A 22 -12.05 -23.01 3.74
C SER A 22 -13.14 -22.00 4.08
N GLU A 23 -14.34 -22.18 3.52
CA GLU A 23 -15.50 -21.33 3.82
C GLU A 23 -15.83 -21.34 5.32
N ASP A 24 -15.64 -22.48 5.99
CA ASP A 24 -15.83 -22.63 7.43
C ASP A 24 -14.90 -21.71 8.24
N ASN A 25 -13.63 -21.60 7.84
CA ASN A 25 -12.68 -20.69 8.49
C ASN A 25 -13.10 -19.23 8.29
N ILE A 26 -13.60 -18.87 7.10
CA ILE A 26 -14.10 -17.52 6.82
C ILE A 26 -15.32 -17.18 7.69
N GLN A 27 -16.26 -18.11 7.88
CA GLN A 27 -17.41 -17.88 8.75
C GLN A 27 -17.00 -17.70 10.21
N ALA A 28 -16.05 -18.51 10.70
CA ALA A 28 -15.54 -18.40 12.06
C ALA A 28 -14.89 -17.03 12.33
N VAL A 29 -14.04 -16.54 11.43
CA VAL A 29 -13.38 -15.23 11.61
C VAL A 29 -14.33 -14.05 11.47
N LYS A 30 -15.36 -14.16 10.60
CA LYS A 30 -16.42 -13.14 10.50
C LYS A 30 -17.23 -13.03 11.79
N ALA A 31 -17.61 -14.16 12.38
CA ALA A 31 -18.31 -14.17 13.67
C ALA A 31 -17.46 -13.56 14.80
N ARG A 32 -16.14 -13.73 14.72
CA ARG A 32 -15.17 -13.18 15.69
C ARG A 32 -14.86 -11.69 15.47
N GLY A 33 -15.05 -11.17 14.25
CA GLY A 33 -14.80 -9.78 13.88
C GLY A 33 -13.32 -9.40 13.65
N TYR A 34 -12.41 -10.37 13.72
CA TYR A 34 -11.00 -10.18 13.42
C TYR A 34 -10.33 -11.48 12.96
N VAL A 35 -9.23 -11.36 12.23
CA VAL A 35 -8.35 -12.45 11.81
C VAL A 35 -7.00 -12.39 12.53
N ARG A 36 -6.34 -13.54 12.68
CA ARG A 36 -4.98 -13.72 13.18
C ARG A 36 -4.12 -14.42 12.15
N TYR A 37 -2.81 -14.27 12.28
CA TYR A 37 -1.87 -14.95 11.38
C TYR A 37 -1.95 -16.47 11.51
N SER A 38 -2.16 -16.99 12.72
CA SER A 38 -2.35 -18.43 12.95
C SER A 38 -3.59 -19.03 12.27
N ASP A 39 -4.65 -18.26 12.01
CA ASP A 39 -5.83 -18.78 11.28
C ASP A 39 -5.48 -19.18 9.83
N PHE A 40 -4.38 -18.63 9.30
CA PHE A 40 -3.88 -18.87 7.94
C PHE A 40 -2.52 -19.54 7.92
N GLY A 41 -2.14 -20.19 9.03
CA GLY A 41 -0.99 -21.09 9.08
C GLY A 41 0.34 -20.48 9.51
N ALA A 42 0.36 -19.24 10.01
CA ALA A 42 1.59 -18.70 10.60
C ALA A 42 1.92 -19.45 11.88
N ILE A 43 3.19 -19.82 12.03
CA ILE A 43 3.70 -20.59 13.17
C ILE A 43 4.13 -19.66 14.31
N GLY A 44 4.81 -18.55 14.01
CA GLY A 44 5.20 -17.58 15.03
C GLY A 44 6.29 -18.06 15.99
N ASP A 45 7.19 -18.95 15.53
CA ASP A 45 8.30 -19.53 16.29
C ASP A 45 9.64 -18.80 16.12
N GLY A 46 9.68 -17.76 15.29
CA GLY A 46 10.85 -16.95 14.95
C GLY A 46 11.82 -17.62 14.00
N LYS A 47 11.42 -18.70 13.33
CA LYS A 47 12.26 -19.50 12.43
C LYS A 47 11.55 -19.86 11.13
N THR A 48 10.29 -20.26 11.23
CA THR A 48 9.48 -20.59 10.06
C THR A 48 9.16 -19.31 9.31
N ASP A 49 9.32 -19.32 7.99
CA ASP A 49 8.97 -18.18 7.15
C ASP A 49 7.46 -18.01 7.07
N ASP A 50 6.95 -17.01 7.78
CA ASP A 50 5.53 -16.75 7.99
C ASP A 50 4.94 -15.75 6.98
N ILE A 51 5.74 -15.24 6.03
CA ILE A 51 5.32 -14.14 5.15
C ILE A 51 4.09 -14.46 4.30
N ASP A 52 3.96 -15.70 3.82
CA ASP A 52 2.79 -16.10 3.02
C ASP A 52 1.50 -16.13 3.86
N ALA A 53 1.58 -16.63 5.10
CA ALA A 53 0.45 -16.67 6.01
C ALA A 53 0.04 -15.26 6.45
N ILE A 54 1.03 -14.38 6.72
CA ILE A 54 0.80 -12.97 7.04
C ILE A 54 0.11 -12.26 5.87
N ALA A 55 0.64 -12.40 4.65
CA ALA A 55 0.05 -11.77 3.46
C ALA A 55 -1.36 -12.29 3.18
N THR A 56 -1.61 -13.59 3.35
CA THR A 56 -2.93 -14.21 3.19
C THR A 56 -3.93 -13.68 4.23
N THR A 57 -3.50 -13.53 5.48
CA THR A 57 -4.33 -12.96 6.55
C THR A 57 -4.81 -11.56 6.19
N HIS A 58 -3.89 -10.71 5.74
CA HIS A 58 -4.20 -9.34 5.30
C HIS A 58 -5.11 -9.31 4.07
N GLN A 59 -4.88 -10.20 3.09
CA GLN A 59 -5.76 -10.33 1.92
C GLN A 59 -7.20 -10.65 2.34
N VAL A 60 -7.40 -11.61 3.24
CA VAL A 60 -8.73 -11.98 3.74
C VAL A 60 -9.35 -10.85 4.57
N ALA A 61 -8.56 -10.18 5.40
CA ALA A 61 -8.99 -9.03 6.18
C ALA A 61 -9.54 -7.92 5.28
N ASN A 62 -8.75 -7.52 4.28
CA ASN A 62 -9.13 -6.49 3.32
C ASN A 62 -10.39 -6.87 2.53
N GLN A 63 -10.50 -8.12 2.07
CA GLN A 63 -11.65 -8.59 1.30
C GLN A 63 -12.96 -8.57 2.11
N HIS A 64 -12.87 -8.70 3.44
CA HIS A 64 -14.04 -8.84 4.31
C HIS A 64 -14.23 -7.69 5.30
N GLY A 65 -13.39 -6.64 5.24
CA GLY A 65 -13.43 -5.53 6.18
C GLY A 65 -13.19 -5.95 7.62
N LEU A 66 -12.37 -6.99 7.83
CA LEU A 66 -12.07 -7.51 9.17
C LEU A 66 -10.80 -6.89 9.72
N ARG A 67 -10.75 -6.71 11.04
CA ARG A 67 -9.53 -6.26 11.72
C ARG A 67 -8.49 -7.37 11.72
N VAL A 68 -7.21 -7.02 11.69
CA VAL A 68 -6.11 -7.97 11.89
C VAL A 68 -5.60 -7.87 13.31
N LYS A 69 -5.34 -9.00 13.95
CA LYS A 69 -4.69 -9.08 15.25
C LYS A 69 -3.59 -10.13 15.23
N ALA A 70 -2.34 -9.73 15.47
CA ALA A 70 -1.25 -10.69 15.60
C ALA A 70 -1.46 -11.60 16.82
N ASP A 71 -0.93 -12.82 16.76
CA ASP A 71 -0.99 -13.76 17.88
C ASP A 71 -0.12 -13.26 19.04
N THR A 72 -0.68 -13.32 20.25
CA THR A 72 -0.03 -12.79 21.45
C THR A 72 1.28 -13.54 21.74
N GLY A 73 2.38 -12.79 21.85
CA GLY A 73 3.70 -13.34 22.16
C GLY A 73 4.39 -14.09 21.02
N ALA A 74 3.77 -14.19 19.84
CA ALA A 74 4.38 -14.83 18.68
C ALA A 74 5.61 -14.06 18.19
N THR A 75 6.56 -14.78 17.60
CA THR A 75 7.70 -14.21 16.89
C THR A 75 7.62 -14.66 15.44
N TYR A 76 7.31 -13.78 14.51
CA TYR A 76 7.21 -14.11 13.10
C TYR A 76 8.56 -13.88 12.43
N TYR A 77 9.09 -14.90 11.75
CA TYR A 77 10.23 -14.72 10.85
C TYR A 77 9.71 -14.46 9.44
N ILE A 78 10.29 -13.45 8.79
CA ILE A 78 9.94 -13.00 7.45
C ILE A 78 11.23 -13.03 6.64
N SER A 79 11.31 -13.92 5.65
CA SER A 79 12.48 -14.03 4.77
C SER A 79 12.55 -12.89 3.74
N GLY A 80 13.62 -12.88 2.94
CA GLY A 80 13.82 -11.94 1.84
C GLY A 80 12.92 -12.16 0.60
N LYS A 81 11.89 -13.01 0.70
CA LYS A 81 10.94 -13.31 -0.38
C LYS A 81 10.23 -12.05 -0.89
N ASP A 82 10.05 -11.91 -2.21
CA ASP A 82 9.27 -10.82 -2.82
C ASP A 82 7.76 -11.01 -2.57
N ARG A 83 7.32 -10.73 -1.33
CA ARG A 83 5.95 -10.92 -0.87
C ARG A 83 5.53 -9.79 0.06
N THR A 84 4.55 -9.00 -0.39
CA THR A 84 3.97 -7.89 0.37
C THR A 84 2.68 -8.29 1.06
N ALA A 85 2.55 -7.92 2.33
CA ALA A 85 1.28 -7.90 3.05
C ALA A 85 0.64 -6.51 2.94
N VAL A 86 -0.40 -6.40 2.14
CA VAL A 86 -1.13 -5.14 1.92
C VAL A 86 -2.14 -4.92 3.05
N ILE A 87 -2.05 -3.82 3.79
CA ILE A 87 -2.90 -3.48 4.93
C ILE A 87 -3.91 -2.41 4.51
N ARG A 88 -5.21 -2.75 4.52
CA ARG A 88 -6.33 -1.81 4.26
C ARG A 88 -7.36 -1.77 5.39
N THR A 89 -7.08 -2.44 6.50
CA THR A 89 -7.94 -2.53 7.68
C THR A 89 -7.13 -2.33 8.96
N ASP A 90 -7.81 -1.91 10.03
CA ASP A 90 -7.19 -1.79 11.36
C ASP A 90 -6.37 -3.04 11.73
N THR A 91 -5.14 -2.82 12.15
CA THR A 91 -4.18 -3.88 12.47
C THR A 91 -3.57 -3.66 13.84
N ASP A 92 -3.77 -4.62 14.74
CA ASP A 92 -3.14 -4.66 16.06
C ASP A 92 -2.08 -5.76 16.10
N PHE A 93 -0.81 -5.39 16.00
CA PHE A 93 0.32 -6.30 16.16
C PHE A 93 0.58 -6.68 17.63
N GLY A 94 -0.05 -5.99 18.60
CA GLY A 94 0.08 -6.30 20.02
C GLY A 94 1.52 -6.31 20.52
N ASN A 95 1.92 -7.39 21.19
CA ASN A 95 3.28 -7.64 21.66
C ASN A 95 4.06 -8.64 20.79
N ALA A 96 3.56 -8.94 19.59
CA ALA A 96 4.25 -9.84 18.67
C ALA A 96 5.58 -9.25 18.20
N LYS A 97 6.50 -10.13 17.83
CA LYS A 97 7.82 -9.76 17.29
C LYS A 97 7.89 -10.16 15.82
N PHE A 98 8.57 -9.36 15.01
CA PHE A 98 8.81 -9.60 13.60
C PHE A 98 10.30 -9.53 13.33
N ILE A 99 10.88 -10.62 12.86
CA ILE A 99 12.27 -10.69 12.39
C ILE A 99 12.21 -10.60 10.87
N ILE A 100 12.64 -9.46 10.33
CA ILE A 100 12.71 -9.22 8.88
C ILE A 100 14.14 -9.51 8.44
N ASP A 101 14.33 -10.52 7.60
CA ASP A 101 15.64 -10.98 7.16
C ASP A 101 15.95 -10.51 5.74
N ASP A 102 16.66 -9.39 5.64
CA ASP A 102 17.06 -8.76 4.39
C ASP A 102 18.39 -9.31 3.84
N THR A 103 18.92 -10.41 4.39
CA THR A 103 20.23 -10.95 3.97
C THR A 103 20.22 -11.51 2.54
N LEU A 104 19.09 -12.06 2.09
CA LEU A 104 18.89 -12.65 0.77
C LEU A 104 17.63 -12.08 0.10
N VAL A 105 17.48 -10.74 0.14
CA VAL A 105 16.30 -10.07 -0.43
C VAL A 105 16.22 -10.26 -1.95
N GLU A 106 15.09 -10.76 -2.42
CA GLU A 106 14.81 -10.97 -3.85
C GLU A 106 14.56 -9.63 -4.56
N ASN A 107 13.81 -8.74 -3.92
CA ASN A 107 13.45 -7.43 -4.45
C ASN A 107 13.55 -6.34 -3.40
N ARG A 108 14.65 -5.59 -3.41
CA ARG A 108 14.92 -4.50 -2.45
C ARG A 108 13.95 -3.31 -2.53
N ASN A 109 13.12 -3.24 -3.57
CA ASN A 109 12.15 -2.15 -3.74
C ASN A 109 10.75 -2.56 -3.26
N ALA A 110 10.53 -3.84 -2.92
CA ALA A 110 9.26 -4.31 -2.43
C ALA A 110 9.07 -3.95 -0.95
N PHE A 111 7.83 -3.67 -0.55
CA PHE A 111 7.48 -3.48 0.84
C PHE A 111 7.16 -4.82 1.49
N VAL A 112 7.57 -5.02 2.74
CA VAL A 112 7.10 -6.16 3.55
C VAL A 112 5.64 -5.94 3.94
N PHE A 113 5.35 -4.77 4.52
CA PHE A 113 3.99 -4.29 4.79
C PHE A 113 3.72 -3.02 3.99
N LEU A 114 2.65 -3.01 3.20
CA LEU A 114 2.21 -1.83 2.46
C LEU A 114 0.86 -1.37 3.00
N VAL A 115 0.83 -0.21 3.64
CA VAL A 115 -0.44 0.42 4.03
C VAL A 115 -0.96 1.18 2.83
N ASP A 116 -2.19 0.87 2.42
CA ASP A 116 -2.74 1.37 1.17
C ASP A 116 -4.23 1.70 1.33
N SER A 117 -4.71 2.64 0.52
CA SER A 117 -6.15 2.89 0.41
C SER A 117 -6.81 1.78 -0.40
N SER A 118 -8.11 1.58 -0.19
CA SER A 118 -8.92 0.77 -1.12
C SER A 118 -9.51 1.60 -2.27
N LEU A 119 -9.36 2.92 -2.19
CA LEU A 119 -9.85 3.87 -3.17
C LEU A 119 -8.86 3.99 -4.32
N GLU A 120 -9.37 3.96 -5.54
CA GLU A 120 -8.54 4.04 -6.74
C GLU A 120 -8.38 5.50 -7.17
N PRO A 121 -7.17 5.91 -7.59
CA PRO A 121 -6.97 7.21 -8.18
C PRO A 121 -7.66 7.32 -9.55
N PHE A 122 -8.06 8.52 -9.93
CA PHE A 122 -8.62 8.82 -11.25
C PHE A 122 -8.01 10.09 -11.84
N GLU A 123 -8.08 10.24 -13.16
CA GLU A 123 -7.66 11.46 -13.84
C GLU A 123 -8.83 12.47 -13.87
N PRO A 124 -8.77 13.60 -13.13
CA PRO A 124 -9.80 14.62 -13.19
C PRO A 124 -9.74 15.39 -14.52
N GLY A 125 -10.88 15.48 -15.21
CA GLY A 125 -11.00 16.28 -16.44
C GLY A 125 -11.06 17.80 -16.16
N GLY A 126 -10.75 18.61 -17.16
CA GLY A 126 -11.01 20.07 -17.13
C GLY A 126 -9.90 20.94 -16.52
N ILE A 127 -8.76 20.36 -16.12
CA ILE A 127 -7.63 21.10 -15.55
C ILE A 127 -6.46 21.14 -16.54
N ALA A 128 -6.30 22.25 -17.26
CA ALA A 128 -5.19 22.44 -18.21
C ALA A 128 -3.96 23.14 -17.61
N SER A 129 -4.20 23.96 -16.57
CA SER A 129 -3.19 24.79 -15.94
C SER A 129 -3.58 25.11 -14.50
N LEU A 130 -2.61 25.43 -13.66
CA LEU A 130 -2.81 25.91 -12.29
C LEU A 130 -1.93 27.13 -12.01
N LYS A 131 -2.36 27.98 -11.08
CA LYS A 131 -1.55 29.09 -10.58
C LYS A 131 -1.17 28.89 -9.13
N LYS A 132 0.02 29.37 -8.78
CA LYS A 132 0.51 29.36 -7.40
C LYS A 132 -0.50 30.05 -6.49
N ASN A 133 -0.80 29.42 -5.34
CA ASN A 133 -1.78 29.85 -4.34
C ASN A 133 -3.22 30.01 -4.87
N GLN A 134 -3.56 29.38 -6.00
CA GLN A 134 -4.94 29.31 -6.46
C GLN A 134 -5.79 28.58 -5.43
N LYS A 135 -6.86 29.23 -4.97
CA LYS A 135 -7.72 28.73 -3.88
C LYS A 135 -8.82 27.78 -4.34
N LYS A 136 -9.11 27.75 -5.63
CA LYS A 136 -10.22 26.98 -6.21
C LYS A 136 -9.88 26.51 -7.61
N ILE A 137 -10.24 25.28 -7.90
CA ILE A 137 -10.18 24.66 -9.22
C ILE A 137 -11.63 24.44 -9.68
N ASP A 138 -11.93 24.79 -10.93
CA ASP A 138 -13.32 24.78 -11.43
C ASP A 138 -13.77 23.38 -11.88
N ILE A 139 -13.71 22.41 -10.96
CA ILE A 139 -14.17 21.05 -11.16
C ILE A 139 -14.99 20.57 -9.96
N SER A 140 -15.78 19.52 -10.16
CA SER A 140 -16.44 18.78 -9.08
C SER A 140 -15.77 17.41 -8.94
N LEU A 141 -15.44 17.06 -7.70
CA LEU A 141 -14.84 15.78 -7.33
C LEU A 141 -15.90 14.92 -6.62
N PRO A 142 -15.72 13.59 -6.55
CA PRO A 142 -16.68 12.72 -5.86
C PRO A 142 -16.60 12.81 -4.33
N GLN A 143 -15.48 13.31 -3.80
CA GLN A 143 -15.23 13.63 -2.40
C GLN A 143 -13.92 14.43 -2.30
N THR A 144 -13.46 14.73 -1.09
CA THR A 144 -12.12 15.30 -0.88
C THR A 144 -11.03 14.38 -1.43
N CYS A 145 -10.15 14.91 -2.27
CA CYS A 145 -9.09 14.15 -2.93
C CYS A 145 -7.71 14.73 -2.65
N LEU A 146 -6.72 13.84 -2.55
CA LEU A 146 -5.31 14.17 -2.68
C LEU A 146 -4.99 14.26 -4.18
N VAL A 147 -4.66 15.45 -4.67
CA VAL A 147 -4.36 15.70 -6.07
C VAL A 147 -2.86 15.78 -6.26
N THR A 148 -2.34 14.99 -7.20
CA THR A 148 -0.94 15.04 -7.65
C THR A 148 -0.89 15.56 -9.08
N VAL A 149 -0.10 16.59 -9.32
CA VAL A 149 0.05 17.22 -10.64
C VAL A 149 1.50 17.17 -11.07
N THR A 150 1.76 16.82 -12.33
CA THR A 150 3.09 16.81 -12.91
C THR A 150 3.15 17.56 -14.24
N ASN A 151 4.23 18.33 -14.43
CA ASN A 151 4.66 18.86 -15.72
C ASN A 151 6.06 18.33 -16.06
N SER A 152 6.12 17.33 -16.92
CA SER A 152 7.36 16.68 -17.34
C SER A 152 8.25 17.53 -18.25
N LYS A 153 7.71 18.62 -18.82
CA LYS A 153 8.44 19.57 -19.68
C LYS A 153 9.28 20.57 -18.88
N ARG A 154 9.02 20.71 -17.57
CA ARG A 154 9.80 21.55 -16.66
C ARG A 154 10.62 20.67 -15.73
N LYS A 155 11.91 20.99 -15.57
CA LYS A 155 12.83 20.26 -14.69
C LYS A 155 13.31 21.16 -13.56
N HIS A 156 13.27 20.62 -12.34
CA HIS A 156 13.83 21.23 -11.13
C HIS A 156 14.98 20.37 -10.58
N TYR A 157 15.75 20.90 -9.64
CA TYR A 157 16.81 20.18 -8.92
C TYR A 157 17.90 19.56 -9.82
N ILE A 158 18.22 20.21 -10.94
CA ILE A 158 19.33 19.80 -11.83
C ILE A 158 20.66 19.99 -11.10
N ARG A 159 21.42 18.90 -10.97
CA ARG A 159 22.76 18.90 -10.38
C ARG A 159 23.81 19.01 -11.47
N PHE A 160 24.85 19.80 -11.22
CA PHE A 160 26.02 19.96 -12.09
C PHE A 160 27.28 19.40 -11.42
N GLY A 161 28.35 19.21 -12.19
CA GLY A 161 29.63 18.67 -11.70
C GLY A 161 29.69 17.15 -11.72
N ARG A 162 30.53 16.55 -10.87
CA ARG A 162 30.79 15.10 -10.88
C ARG A 162 29.58 14.21 -10.57
N ASN A 163 28.53 14.77 -9.97
CA ASN A 163 27.27 14.08 -9.66
C ASN A 163 26.11 14.69 -10.47
N GLN A 164 26.32 14.88 -11.77
CA GLN A 164 25.36 15.49 -12.68
C GLN A 164 24.11 14.61 -12.84
N ASN A 165 22.94 15.23 -12.92
CA ASN A 165 21.68 14.56 -13.25
C ASN A 165 20.81 15.45 -14.16
N ASN A 166 19.67 14.91 -14.62
CA ASN A 166 18.73 15.63 -15.49
C ASN A 166 17.62 16.37 -14.71
N GLY A 167 17.79 16.51 -13.39
CA GLY A 167 16.74 17.01 -12.50
C GLY A 167 15.52 16.09 -12.42
N SER A 168 14.44 16.62 -11.85
CA SER A 168 13.16 15.95 -11.67
C SER A 168 12.05 16.78 -12.30
N SER A 169 10.99 16.14 -12.79
CA SER A 169 9.81 16.83 -13.31
C SER A 169 9.22 17.75 -12.24
N GLN A 170 8.61 18.86 -12.66
CA GLN A 170 7.85 19.72 -11.76
C GLN A 170 6.63 18.93 -11.27
N THR A 171 6.53 18.72 -9.97
CA THR A 171 5.43 18.00 -9.34
C THR A 171 4.95 18.77 -8.12
N ASP A 172 3.65 18.72 -7.86
CA ASP A 172 3.03 19.26 -6.65
C ASP A 172 1.93 18.31 -6.15
N ILE A 173 1.67 18.33 -4.85
CA ILE A 173 0.64 17.51 -4.19
C ILE A 173 -0.14 18.40 -3.23
N PHE A 174 -1.46 18.41 -3.36
CA PHE A 174 -2.34 19.25 -2.55
C PHE A 174 -3.72 18.60 -2.36
N ILE A 175 -4.47 19.05 -1.36
CA ILE A 175 -5.81 18.55 -1.08
C ILE A 175 -6.86 19.45 -1.75
N VAL A 176 -7.87 18.83 -2.36
CA VAL A 176 -8.99 19.52 -2.99
C VAL A 176 -10.30 18.95 -2.47
N GLY A 177 -11.16 19.82 -1.95
CA GLY A 177 -12.51 19.46 -1.53
C GLY A 177 -13.43 19.13 -2.70
N GLU A 178 -14.58 18.53 -2.40
CA GLU A 178 -15.57 18.07 -3.38
C GLU A 178 -16.02 19.18 -4.37
N ASP A 179 -16.05 20.43 -3.91
CA ASP A 179 -16.46 21.62 -4.67
C ASP A 179 -15.30 22.31 -5.42
N GLY A 180 -14.12 21.69 -5.44
CA GLY A 180 -12.92 22.22 -6.08
C GLY A 180 -12.11 23.20 -5.21
N THR A 181 -12.50 23.44 -3.96
CA THR A 181 -11.73 24.30 -3.04
C THR A 181 -10.39 23.65 -2.68
N VAL A 182 -9.29 24.38 -2.85
CA VAL A 182 -7.95 23.94 -2.44
C VAL A 182 -7.79 24.17 -0.94
N ASP A 183 -7.34 23.14 -0.24
CA ASP A 183 -7.08 23.20 1.19
C ASP A 183 -5.99 24.25 1.53
N ALA A 184 -6.20 24.99 2.61
CA ALA A 184 -5.37 26.14 2.96
C ALA A 184 -4.00 25.74 3.53
N ASP A 185 -3.90 24.55 4.13
CA ASP A 185 -2.67 24.02 4.70
C ASP A 185 -1.81 23.30 3.65
N THR A 186 -2.38 23.00 2.49
CA THR A 186 -1.71 22.39 1.33
C THR A 186 -1.88 23.24 0.06
N PRO A 187 -1.41 24.51 0.04
CA PRO A 187 -1.59 25.38 -1.11
C PRO A 187 -0.78 24.89 -2.31
N ILE A 188 -1.29 25.11 -3.52
CA ILE A 188 -0.52 24.92 -4.76
C ILE A 188 0.71 25.84 -4.74
N ILE A 189 1.92 25.27 -4.75
CA ILE A 189 3.16 26.04 -4.56
C ILE A 189 3.82 26.48 -5.88
N TRP A 190 3.33 25.99 -7.03
CA TRP A 190 3.84 26.34 -8.35
C TRP A 190 2.79 26.85 -9.33
N ASP A 191 3.23 27.63 -10.30
CA ASP A 191 2.49 27.78 -11.56
C ASP A 191 2.72 26.56 -12.45
N PHE A 192 1.64 26.02 -12.97
CA PHE A 192 1.62 24.98 -14.00
C PHE A 192 0.97 25.56 -15.25
N ASP A 193 1.78 26.11 -16.16
CA ASP A 193 1.26 26.62 -17.44
C ASP A 193 0.85 25.47 -18.39
N GLN A 194 1.29 24.25 -18.09
CA GLN A 194 0.82 23.01 -18.69
C GLN A 194 0.85 21.90 -17.64
N ILE A 195 -0.11 20.99 -17.73
CA ILE A 195 -0.13 19.73 -17.01
C ILE A 195 0.14 18.60 -18.01
N THR A 196 1.05 17.69 -17.67
CA THR A 196 1.32 16.49 -18.48
C THR A 196 0.71 15.24 -17.87
N GLU A 197 0.44 15.26 -16.58
CA GLU A 197 -0.22 14.19 -15.83
C GLU A 197 -0.88 14.81 -14.60
N ILE A 198 -2.10 14.36 -14.30
CA ILE A 198 -2.83 14.71 -13.08
C ILE A 198 -3.58 13.49 -12.58
N SER A 199 -3.57 13.30 -11.27
CA SER A 199 -4.28 12.24 -10.59
C SER A 199 -4.94 12.79 -9.35
N ALA A 200 -6.18 12.37 -9.10
CA ALA A 200 -6.92 12.63 -7.88
C ALA A 200 -7.18 11.30 -7.18
N LEU A 201 -6.64 11.15 -5.97
CA LEU A 201 -6.90 10.00 -5.09
C LEU A 201 -7.93 10.42 -4.05
N PRO A 202 -9.14 9.84 -4.06
CA PRO A 202 -10.12 10.06 -3.00
C PRO A 202 -9.52 9.74 -1.62
N MET A 203 -9.71 10.61 -0.64
CA MET A 203 -9.20 10.40 0.72
C MET A 203 -10.15 9.51 1.52
N ASP A 204 -9.60 8.52 2.25
CA ASP A 204 -10.39 7.70 3.16
C ASP A 204 -11.02 8.55 4.28
N GLU A 205 -12.33 8.41 4.48
CA GLU A 205 -13.07 9.13 5.53
C GLU A 205 -12.83 8.53 6.92
N THR A 206 -12.49 7.24 6.97
CA THR A 206 -12.23 6.51 8.21
C THR A 206 -10.73 6.32 8.40
N THR A 207 -10.23 6.74 9.57
CA THR A 207 -8.83 6.52 9.93
C THR A 207 -8.54 5.02 10.13
N LEU A 208 -7.55 4.52 9.39
CA LEU A 208 -6.97 3.19 9.60
C LEU A 208 -5.93 3.25 10.73
N ASN A 209 -6.07 2.40 11.74
CA ASN A 209 -5.17 2.33 12.89
C ASN A 209 -4.22 1.13 12.79
N ILE A 210 -2.94 1.39 13.03
CA ILE A 210 -1.92 0.35 13.17
C ILE A 210 -1.24 0.52 14.53
N THR A 211 -1.26 -0.52 15.35
CA THR A 211 -0.75 -0.46 16.73
C THR A 211 0.14 -1.65 17.07
N GLY A 212 1.09 -1.43 17.98
CA GLY A 212 1.92 -2.49 18.57
C GLY A 212 2.98 -3.06 17.63
N GLY A 213 3.52 -4.21 18.03
CA GLY A 213 4.56 -4.94 17.31
C GLY A 213 5.98 -4.50 17.67
N HIS A 214 6.91 -5.45 17.63
CA HIS A 214 8.34 -5.21 17.76
C HIS A 214 9.04 -5.72 16.50
N PHE A 215 9.63 -4.82 15.71
CA PHE A 215 10.26 -5.14 14.44
C PHE A 215 11.78 -5.13 14.60
N THR A 216 12.44 -6.21 14.16
CA THR A 216 13.90 -6.35 14.13
C THR A 216 14.31 -6.73 12.73
N THR A 217 15.14 -5.91 12.10
CA THR A 217 15.68 -6.20 10.77
C THR A 217 17.08 -6.78 10.90
N ILE A 218 17.33 -7.91 10.22
CA ILE A 218 18.66 -8.45 9.99
C ILE A 218 19.10 -7.94 8.61
N ALA A 219 20.11 -7.08 8.59
CA ALA A 219 20.64 -6.48 7.36
C ALA A 219 22.17 -6.44 7.39
N ASN A 220 22.79 -6.17 6.23
CA ASN A 220 24.23 -5.85 6.09
C ASN A 220 25.19 -6.94 6.61
N GLN A 221 24.92 -8.21 6.32
CA GLN A 221 25.90 -9.29 6.59
C GLN A 221 26.98 -9.44 5.51
N ALA A 222 26.93 -8.65 4.44
CA ALA A 222 27.98 -8.66 3.41
C ALA A 222 29.26 -7.96 3.90
N GLU A 223 30.42 -8.46 3.48
CA GLU A 223 31.69 -7.77 3.72
C GLU A 223 31.67 -6.37 3.08
N SER A 224 32.11 -5.37 3.84
CA SER A 224 32.17 -3.98 3.38
C SER A 224 33.31 -3.80 2.38
N ASN A 225 33.01 -3.93 1.10
CA ASN A 225 33.96 -3.62 0.02
C ASN A 225 33.80 -2.16 -0.42
N TYR A 226 34.82 -1.35 -0.16
CA TYR A 226 34.92 0.02 -0.69
C TYR A 226 35.78 -0.02 -1.96
N ASN A 227 35.20 0.35 -3.10
CA ASN A 227 35.91 0.53 -4.38
C ASN A 227 36.50 1.93 -4.50
#